data_AF-A0A2H4X9P4-F1
#
_entry.id   AF-A0A2H4X9P4-F1
#
_cell.length_a   1.000
_cell.length_b   1.000
_cell.length_c   1.000
_cell.angle_alpha   90.00
_cell.angle_beta   90.00
_cell.angle_gamma   90.00
#
_symmetry.space_group_name_H-M   'P 1'
#
loop_
_entity.id
_entity.type
_entity.pdbx_description
1 polymer ?
#
loop_
_entity_poly.entity_id
_entity_poly.type
_entity_poly.pdbx_seq_one_letter_code
_entity_poly.pdbx_strand_id
1 'polypeptide(L)'
;YTKFDKPHAETSETVSITLQHAALSMFVTSFTTAAAFYANYVSNITAIRCFGVYAGTAILVNYLLMVTWLPAVVVLHERYLLNIFTCFKGPQQRPYNKKSCWNVMCQKVQELLFAVSEASRIFFEKVLPCIVIKFRYVWVFGFLAITIGGAYIVCVNPKMKLPSLELSEFQVFRSSHPFERYDAEYKKLFIFERVHHGEELHMPITIVWGISPEDNGDPLNPKSKGKLKLDSSFNIASPASQQWILNFCQKLKNQTFY
;
A
#
# COMPACT_ATOMS: atom_id res chain seq x y z
N TYR A 1 -5.73 -22.94 22.33
CA TYR A 1 -6.78 -22.96 23.37
C TYR A 1 -8.13 -22.75 22.72
N THR A 2 -8.76 -23.81 22.24
CA THR A 2 -10.13 -23.74 21.71
C THR A 2 -11.07 -24.42 22.71
N LYS A 3 -12.37 -24.11 22.64
CA LYS A 3 -13.43 -24.65 23.52
C LYS A 3 -13.49 -26.19 23.56
N PHE A 4 -12.81 -26.87 22.65
CA PHE A 4 -12.61 -28.32 22.64
C PHE A 4 -11.73 -28.82 23.80
N ASP A 5 -10.81 -28.01 24.32
CA ASP A 5 -9.86 -28.44 25.38
C ASP A 5 -10.44 -28.32 26.80
N LYS A 6 -11.48 -27.48 27.03
CA LYS A 6 -12.15 -27.29 28.32
C LYS A 6 -13.67 -27.11 28.16
N PRO A 7 -14.48 -28.18 28.29
CA PRO A 7 -15.94 -28.12 28.08
C PRO A 7 -16.72 -27.43 29.20
N HIS A 8 -16.10 -27.11 30.34
CA HIS A 8 -16.75 -26.52 31.52
C HIS A 8 -16.26 -25.12 31.92
N ALA A 9 -15.39 -24.48 31.11
CA ALA A 9 -14.95 -23.12 31.39
C ALA A 9 -16.05 -22.11 31.05
N GLU A 10 -16.25 -21.11 31.93
CA GLU A 10 -17.17 -20.02 31.67
C GLU A 10 -16.74 -19.30 30.37
N THR A 11 -17.70 -18.94 29.53
CA THR A 11 -17.42 -18.35 28.21
C THR A 11 -16.59 -17.08 28.32
N SER A 12 -16.80 -16.31 29.40
CA SER A 12 -16.02 -15.15 29.80
C SER A 12 -14.52 -15.45 29.97
N GLU A 13 -14.18 -16.54 30.68
CA GLU A 13 -12.78 -16.92 30.94
C GLU A 13 -12.06 -17.34 29.65
N THR A 14 -12.75 -18.10 28.79
CA THR A 14 -12.21 -18.55 27.49
C THR A 14 -12.00 -17.37 26.54
N VAL A 15 -12.97 -16.44 26.44
CA VAL A 15 -12.80 -15.23 25.63
C VAL A 15 -11.68 -14.34 26.17
N SER A 16 -11.55 -14.20 27.49
CA SER A 16 -10.47 -13.39 28.09
C SER A 16 -9.07 -13.92 27.75
N ILE A 17 -8.82 -15.23 27.93
CA ILE A 17 -7.51 -15.84 27.65
C ILE A 17 -7.18 -15.77 26.15
N THR A 18 -8.15 -16.10 25.30
CA THR A 18 -7.94 -16.07 23.84
C THR A 18 -7.72 -14.64 23.34
N LEU A 19 -8.47 -13.66 23.85
CA LEU A 19 -8.33 -12.26 23.51
C LEU A 19 -6.96 -11.71 23.95
N GLN A 20 -6.44 -12.10 25.11
CA GLN A 20 -5.12 -11.63 25.56
C GLN A 20 -3.99 -12.03 24.58
N HIS A 21 -3.96 -13.30 24.17
CA HIS A 21 -2.96 -13.78 23.21
C HIS A 21 -3.19 -13.21 21.80
N ALA A 22 -4.44 -13.16 21.35
CA ALA A 22 -4.78 -12.65 20.02
C ALA A 22 -4.56 -11.14 19.91
N ALA A 23 -4.92 -10.36 20.93
CA ALA A 23 -4.76 -8.91 20.94
C ALA A 23 -3.29 -8.49 20.85
N LEU A 24 -2.38 -9.19 21.56
CA LEU A 24 -0.94 -8.92 21.45
C LEU A 24 -0.43 -9.20 20.03
N SER A 25 -0.82 -10.33 19.44
CA SER A 25 -0.44 -10.65 18.06
C SER A 25 -1.00 -9.65 17.05
N MET A 26 -2.28 -9.29 17.16
CA MET A 26 -2.95 -8.28 16.32
C MET A 26 -2.38 -6.87 16.50
N PHE A 27 -1.93 -6.53 17.72
CA PHE A 27 -1.28 -5.26 17.99
C PHE A 27 0.04 -5.15 17.26
N VAL A 28 0.93 -6.15 17.40
CA VAL A 28 2.25 -6.12 16.76
C VAL A 28 2.13 -6.03 15.24
N THR A 29 1.20 -6.77 14.63
CA THR A 29 0.97 -6.71 13.18
C THR A 29 0.41 -5.35 12.73
N SER A 30 -0.59 -4.82 13.43
CA SER A 30 -1.19 -3.52 13.08
C SER A 30 -0.23 -2.37 13.32
N PHE A 31 0.52 -2.40 14.43
CA PHE A 31 1.50 -1.38 14.78
C PHE A 31 2.66 -1.34 13.78
N THR A 32 3.24 -2.48 13.41
CA THR A 32 4.33 -2.52 12.42
C THR A 32 3.87 -2.05 11.05
N THR A 33 2.65 -2.40 10.64
CA THR A 33 2.06 -1.92 9.38
C THR A 33 1.81 -0.41 9.43
N ALA A 34 1.21 0.11 10.50
CA ALA A 34 0.98 1.54 10.67
C ALA A 34 2.29 2.34 10.73
N ALA A 35 3.31 1.83 11.41
CA ALA A 35 4.63 2.45 11.51
C ALA A 35 5.30 2.58 10.13
N ALA A 36 5.17 1.56 9.27
CA ALA A 36 5.66 1.62 7.89
C ALA A 36 4.97 2.74 7.08
N PHE A 37 3.65 2.91 7.24
CA PHE A 37 2.94 4.02 6.60
C PHE A 37 3.29 5.39 7.19
N TYR A 38 3.48 5.48 8.51
CA TYR A 38 3.93 6.73 9.14
C TYR A 38 5.36 7.13 8.74
N ALA A 39 6.24 6.16 8.45
CA ALA A 39 7.58 6.46 7.95
C ALA A 39 7.56 7.27 6.64
N ASN A 40 6.51 7.15 5.83
CA ASN A 40 6.32 7.94 4.61
C ASN A 40 6.17 9.45 4.89
N TYR A 41 5.85 9.86 6.12
CA TYR A 41 5.78 11.27 6.51
C TYR A 41 7.15 11.99 6.41
N VAL A 42 8.26 11.24 6.44
CA VAL A 42 9.61 11.79 6.25
C VAL A 42 9.86 12.22 4.80
N SER A 43 9.06 11.76 3.83
CA SER A 43 9.18 12.17 2.43
C SER A 43 8.85 13.66 2.23
N ASN A 44 9.53 14.31 1.27
CA ASN A 44 9.24 15.69 0.89
C ASN A 44 8.02 15.81 -0.04
N ILE A 45 7.47 14.70 -0.54
CA ILE A 45 6.35 14.71 -1.47
C ILE A 45 5.04 14.76 -0.69
N THR A 46 4.27 15.86 -0.83
CA THR A 46 3.02 16.11 -0.10
C THR A 46 2.01 14.96 -0.19
N ALA A 47 1.77 14.41 -1.39
CA ALA A 47 0.82 13.32 -1.58
C ALA A 47 1.20 12.05 -0.78
N ILE A 48 2.50 11.75 -0.70
CA ILE A 48 3.03 10.58 0.04
C ILE A 48 2.85 10.79 1.55
N ARG A 49 3.08 12.01 2.05
CA ARG A 49 2.89 12.35 3.46
C ARG A 49 1.43 12.19 3.88
N CYS A 50 0.51 12.78 3.12
CA CYS A 50 -0.92 12.73 3.41
C CYS A 50 -1.45 11.29 3.36
N PHE A 51 -1.02 10.51 2.35
CA PHE A 51 -1.37 9.10 2.24
C PHE A 51 -0.86 8.28 3.44
N GLY A 52 0.41 8.48 3.84
CA GLY A 52 1.00 7.79 4.98
C GLY A 52 0.27 8.04 6.29
N VAL A 53 -0.06 9.31 6.58
CA VAL A 53 -0.82 9.70 7.79
C VAL A 53 -2.22 9.10 7.77
N TYR A 54 -2.93 9.17 6.64
CA TYR A 54 -4.27 8.61 6.51
C TYR A 54 -4.28 7.07 6.68
N ALA A 55 -3.41 6.36 5.96
CA ALA A 55 -3.35 4.90 6.04
C ALA A 55 -2.90 4.42 7.43
N GLY A 56 -1.90 5.07 8.03
CA GLY A 56 -1.41 4.74 9.36
C GLY A 56 -2.46 4.93 10.45
N THR A 57 -3.22 6.04 10.41
CA THR A 57 -4.33 6.28 11.34
C THR A 57 -5.47 5.27 11.14
N ALA A 58 -5.86 4.99 9.89
CA ALA A 58 -6.91 4.03 9.58
C ALA A 58 -6.58 2.62 10.11
N ILE A 59 -5.32 2.17 10.00
CA ILE A 59 -4.89 0.86 10.52
C ILE A 59 -4.95 0.80 12.04
N LEU A 60 -4.51 1.86 12.74
CA LEU A 60 -4.60 1.92 14.21
C LEU A 60 -6.06 1.93 14.68
N VAL A 61 -6.93 2.68 14.01
CA VAL A 61 -8.37 2.68 14.31
C VAL A 61 -8.97 1.30 14.05
N ASN A 62 -8.60 0.65 12.94
CA ASN A 62 -9.04 -0.72 12.64
C ASN A 62 -8.62 -1.71 13.74
N TYR A 63 -7.41 -1.60 14.30
CA TYR A 63 -7.00 -2.40 15.44
C TYR A 63 -7.90 -2.19 16.67
N LEU A 64 -8.19 -0.93 17.02
CA LEU A 64 -9.09 -0.61 18.14
C LEU A 64 -10.50 -1.17 17.92
N LEU A 65 -11.01 -1.06 16.70
CA LEU A 65 -12.29 -1.65 16.30
C LEU A 65 -12.25 -3.17 16.41
N MET A 66 -11.20 -3.83 15.96
CA MET A 66 -11.08 -5.30 16.05
C MET A 66 -11.05 -5.79 17.49
N VAL A 67 -10.28 -5.14 18.38
CA VAL A 67 -10.18 -5.55 19.79
C VAL A 67 -11.49 -5.35 20.54
N THR A 68 -12.29 -4.33 20.20
CA THR A 68 -13.57 -4.04 20.87
C THR A 68 -14.75 -4.80 20.24
N TRP A 69 -14.79 -4.90 18.91
CA TRP A 69 -15.90 -5.48 18.16
C TRP A 69 -15.86 -7.01 18.13
N LEU A 70 -14.67 -7.62 18.01
CA LEU A 70 -14.54 -9.08 17.96
C LEU A 70 -15.12 -9.79 19.19
N PRO A 71 -14.78 -9.42 20.45
CA PRO A 71 -15.38 -10.07 21.61
C PRO A 71 -16.90 -9.83 21.68
N ALA A 72 -17.39 -8.66 21.28
CA ALA A 72 -18.82 -8.37 21.24
C ALA A 72 -19.57 -9.30 20.26
N VAL A 73 -19.01 -9.52 19.07
CA VAL A 73 -19.55 -10.45 18.06
C VAL A 73 -19.50 -11.90 18.55
N VAL A 74 -18.41 -12.32 19.20
CA VAL A 74 -18.28 -13.69 19.73
C VAL A 74 -19.35 -13.98 20.80
N VAL A 75 -19.54 -13.05 21.75
CA VAL A 75 -20.56 -13.18 22.79
C VAL A 75 -21.97 -13.16 22.20
N LEU A 76 -22.22 -12.29 21.22
CA LEU A 76 -23.51 -12.22 20.51
C LEU A 76 -23.81 -13.52 19.75
N HIS A 77 -22.81 -14.05 19.05
CA HIS A 77 -22.94 -15.31 18.30
C HIS A 77 -23.26 -16.48 19.24
N GLU A 78 -22.56 -16.56 20.37
CA GLU A 78 -22.77 -17.64 21.34
C GLU A 78 -24.13 -17.56 22.03
N ARG A 79 -24.59 -16.35 22.37
CA ARG A 79 -25.85 -16.15 23.12
C ARG A 79 -27.10 -16.19 22.25
N TYR A 80 -27.03 -15.67 21.02
CA TYR A 80 -28.20 -15.53 20.15
C TYR A 80 -28.17 -16.50 18.96
N LEU A 81 -27.08 -16.56 18.19
CA LEU A 81 -27.07 -17.35 16.95
C LEU A 81 -27.10 -18.86 17.21
N LEU A 82 -26.36 -19.36 18.20
CA LEU A 82 -26.45 -20.78 18.56
C LEU A 82 -27.85 -21.16 19.06
N ASN A 83 -28.52 -20.30 19.83
CA ASN A 83 -29.88 -20.55 20.35
C ASN A 83 -30.96 -20.49 19.26
N ILE A 84 -30.79 -19.61 18.26
CA ILE A 84 -31.71 -19.52 17.12
C ILE A 84 -31.56 -20.75 16.21
N PHE A 85 -30.34 -21.24 15.99
CA PHE A 85 -30.09 -22.42 15.16
C PHE A 85 -30.42 -23.75 15.86
N THR A 86 -30.31 -23.86 17.20
CA THR A 86 -30.78 -25.04 17.93
C THR A 86 -32.30 -25.13 17.99
N CYS A 87 -33.02 -24.00 17.96
CA CYS A 87 -34.48 -24.00 17.82
C CYS A 87 -34.95 -24.56 16.45
N PHE A 88 -34.10 -24.49 15.41
CA PHE A 88 -34.33 -25.16 14.13
C PHE A 88 -34.06 -26.69 14.15
N LYS A 89 -33.54 -27.23 15.27
CA LYS A 89 -33.40 -28.67 15.53
C LYS A 89 -34.45 -29.20 16.53
N GLY A 90 -35.68 -28.68 16.47
CA GLY A 90 -36.83 -29.33 17.14
C GLY A 90 -37.27 -30.61 16.39
N PRO A 91 -37.74 -31.66 17.08
CA PRO A 91 -38.14 -32.91 16.44
C PRO A 91 -39.50 -32.71 15.75
N GLN A 92 -39.52 -32.62 14.43
CA GLN A 92 -40.78 -32.61 13.68
C GLN A 92 -40.86 -33.79 12.71
N GLN A 93 -41.66 -34.76 13.14
CA GLN A 93 -42.32 -35.74 12.30
C GLN A 93 -43.10 -35.01 11.18
N ARG A 94 -42.71 -35.26 9.93
CA ARG A 94 -43.45 -35.32 8.63
C ARG A 94 -44.88 -34.71 8.54
N PRO A 95 -45.30 -34.09 7.39
CA PRO A 95 -45.26 -34.76 6.08
C PRO A 95 -44.90 -33.91 4.83
N TYR A 96 -44.22 -34.60 3.92
CA TYR A 96 -44.14 -34.49 2.45
C TYR A 96 -44.91 -33.35 1.73
N ASN A 97 -44.21 -32.36 1.15
CA ASN A 97 -44.48 -31.89 -0.24
C ASN A 97 -43.35 -31.02 -0.86
N LYS A 98 -42.82 -31.49 -2.01
CA LYS A 98 -42.13 -30.78 -3.12
C LYS A 98 -41.18 -29.58 -2.84
N LYS A 99 -40.20 -29.71 -1.92
CA LYS A 99 -38.96 -28.87 -1.88
C LYS A 99 -37.67 -29.69 -1.75
N SER A 100 -37.68 -30.92 -2.29
CA SER A 100 -36.66 -31.94 -1.95
C SER A 100 -35.31 -31.77 -2.66
N CYS A 101 -35.28 -31.45 -3.96
CA CYS A 101 -34.02 -31.47 -4.71
C CYS A 101 -33.03 -30.39 -4.26
N TRP A 102 -33.51 -29.18 -3.97
CA TRP A 102 -32.63 -28.07 -3.59
C TRP A 102 -32.10 -28.19 -2.15
N ASN A 103 -32.92 -28.70 -1.23
CA ASN A 103 -32.46 -29.02 0.13
C ASN A 103 -31.50 -30.20 0.15
N VAL A 104 -31.73 -31.25 -0.66
CA VAL A 104 -30.79 -32.39 -0.76
C VAL A 104 -29.47 -31.97 -1.40
N MET A 105 -29.50 -31.12 -2.43
CA MET A 105 -28.29 -30.63 -3.07
C MET A 105 -27.53 -29.65 -2.17
N CYS A 106 -28.22 -28.77 -1.45
CA CYS A 106 -27.59 -27.87 -0.47
C CYS A 106 -26.98 -28.66 0.70
N GLN A 107 -27.65 -29.70 1.18
CA GLN A 107 -27.14 -30.60 2.22
C GLN A 107 -25.92 -31.41 1.73
N LYS A 108 -25.91 -31.89 0.49
CA LYS A 108 -24.75 -32.56 -0.12
C LYS A 108 -23.58 -31.62 -0.36
N VAL A 109 -23.84 -30.37 -0.75
CA VAL A 109 -22.81 -29.32 -0.86
C VAL A 109 -22.24 -28.98 0.52
N GLN A 110 -23.07 -28.89 1.57
CA GLN A 110 -22.58 -28.69 2.94
C GLN A 110 -21.76 -29.88 3.45
N GLU A 111 -22.16 -31.12 3.19
CA GLU A 111 -21.37 -32.32 3.50
C GLU A 111 -20.02 -32.32 2.76
N LEU A 112 -20.02 -31.95 1.47
CA LEU A 112 -18.80 -31.82 0.68
C LEU A 112 -17.90 -30.70 1.21
N LEU A 113 -18.45 -29.52 1.51
CA LEU A 113 -17.70 -28.40 2.09
C LEU A 113 -17.11 -28.77 3.45
N PHE A 114 -17.85 -29.51 4.28
CA PHE A 114 -17.36 -29.99 5.55
C PHE A 114 -16.23 -31.01 5.36
N ALA A 115 -16.39 -31.98 4.45
CA ALA A 115 -15.36 -32.96 4.12
C ALA A 115 -14.09 -32.30 3.54
N VAL A 116 -14.24 -31.30 2.67
CA VAL A 116 -13.14 -30.50 2.13
C VAL A 116 -12.45 -29.69 3.23
N SER A 117 -13.21 -29.09 4.15
CA SER A 117 -12.65 -28.36 5.30
C SER A 117 -11.84 -29.29 6.20
N GLU A 118 -12.33 -30.50 6.45
CA GLU A 118 -11.67 -31.49 7.30
C GLU A 118 -10.40 -32.04 6.63
N ALA A 119 -10.47 -32.35 5.34
CA ALA A 119 -9.31 -32.72 4.54
C ALA A 119 -8.25 -31.60 4.53
N SER A 120 -8.66 -30.34 4.40
CA SER A 120 -7.75 -29.20 4.46
C SER A 120 -7.09 -29.06 5.83
N ARG A 121 -7.84 -29.27 6.93
CA ARG A 121 -7.30 -29.25 8.28
C ARG A 121 -6.21 -30.30 8.48
N ILE A 122 -6.47 -31.54 8.04
CA ILE A 122 -5.49 -32.64 8.11
C ILE A 122 -4.24 -32.30 7.28
N PHE A 123 -4.42 -31.71 6.10
CA PHE A 123 -3.30 -31.26 5.28
C PHE A 123 -2.44 -30.20 6.00
N PHE A 124 -3.05 -29.16 6.59
CA PHE A 124 -2.33 -28.10 7.29
C PHE A 124 -1.69 -28.54 8.61
N GLU A 125 -2.35 -29.41 9.38
CA GLU A 125 -1.83 -29.83 10.70
C GLU A 125 -0.81 -30.97 10.62
N LYS A 126 -0.90 -31.85 9.61
CA LYS A 126 -0.06 -33.06 9.56
C LYS A 126 0.87 -33.08 8.34
N VAL A 127 0.33 -32.81 7.15
CA VAL A 127 1.10 -32.96 5.90
C VAL A 127 2.07 -31.81 5.72
N LEU A 128 1.64 -30.56 5.91
CA LEU A 128 2.48 -29.38 5.72
C LEU A 128 3.69 -29.35 6.67
N PRO A 129 3.56 -29.59 7.99
CA PRO A 129 4.73 -29.65 8.88
C PRO A 129 5.68 -30.78 8.51
N CYS A 130 5.17 -31.95 8.10
CA CYS A 130 5.99 -33.07 7.66
C CYS A 130 6.81 -32.70 6.41
N ILE A 131 6.21 -32.04 5.42
CA ILE A 131 6.89 -31.56 4.22
C ILE A 131 7.94 -30.50 4.57
N VAL A 132 7.58 -29.50 5.37
CA VAL A 132 8.49 -28.39 5.74
C VAL A 132 9.71 -28.91 6.51
N ILE A 133 9.51 -29.81 7.47
CA ILE A 133 10.60 -30.36 8.28
C ILE A 133 11.47 -31.33 7.46
N LYS A 134 10.85 -32.23 6.68
CA LYS A 134 11.58 -33.23 5.89
C LYS A 134 12.45 -32.59 4.81
N PHE A 135 11.96 -31.53 4.18
CA PHE A 135 12.66 -30.82 3.09
C PHE A 135 13.34 -29.52 3.55
N ARG A 136 13.63 -29.35 4.86
CA ARG A 136 14.13 -28.09 5.42
C ARG A 136 15.30 -27.46 4.66
N TYR A 137 16.27 -28.27 4.24
CA TYR A 137 17.46 -27.77 3.55
C TYR A 137 17.15 -27.32 2.12
N VAL A 138 16.24 -28.02 1.42
CA VAL A 138 15.80 -27.64 0.08
C VAL A 138 15.13 -26.26 0.11
N TRP A 139 14.27 -26.01 1.11
CA TRP A 139 13.64 -24.70 1.29
C TRP A 139 14.65 -23.61 1.63
N VAL A 140 15.58 -23.87 2.57
CA VAL A 140 16.59 -22.88 2.97
C VAL A 140 17.48 -22.49 1.79
N PHE A 141 18.06 -23.46 1.07
CA PHE A 141 18.90 -23.17 -0.09
C PHE A 141 18.10 -22.56 -1.24
N GLY A 142 16.87 -23.01 -1.47
CA GLY A 142 15.98 -22.47 -2.50
C GLY A 142 15.64 -20.99 -2.25
N PHE A 143 15.16 -20.63 -1.06
CA PHE A 143 14.86 -19.24 -0.73
C PHE A 143 16.10 -18.36 -0.68
N LEU A 144 17.24 -18.88 -0.20
CA LEU A 144 18.50 -18.15 -0.22
C LEU A 144 18.93 -17.83 -1.66
N ALA A 145 18.90 -18.80 -2.56
CA ALA A 145 19.24 -18.61 -3.96
C ALA A 145 18.30 -17.59 -4.64
N ILE A 146 16.98 -17.68 -4.39
CA ILE A 146 16.00 -16.72 -4.91
C ILE A 146 16.27 -15.31 -4.36
N THR A 147 16.58 -15.18 -3.06
CA THR A 147 16.84 -13.88 -2.44
C THR A 147 18.11 -13.23 -2.98
N ILE A 148 19.20 -14.01 -3.11
CA ILE A 148 20.47 -13.52 -3.68
C ILE A 148 20.29 -13.16 -5.16
N GLY A 149 19.64 -14.01 -5.93
CA GLY A 149 19.35 -13.76 -7.34
C GLY A 149 18.46 -12.52 -7.54
N GLY A 150 17.41 -12.38 -6.73
CA GLY A 150 16.52 -11.21 -6.73
C GLY A 150 17.26 -9.93 -6.36
N ALA A 151 18.08 -9.95 -5.31
CA ALA A 151 18.89 -8.80 -4.92
C ALA A 151 19.90 -8.41 -6.01
N TYR A 152 20.53 -9.39 -6.67
CA TYR A 152 21.43 -9.13 -7.79
C TYR A 152 20.71 -8.45 -8.97
N ILE A 153 19.55 -8.97 -9.36
CA ILE A 153 18.74 -8.42 -10.47
C ILE A 153 18.31 -6.98 -10.18
N VAL A 154 17.82 -6.71 -8.95
CA VAL A 154 17.34 -5.39 -8.54
C VAL A 154 18.48 -4.38 -8.42
N CYS A 155 19.63 -4.77 -7.89
CA CYS A 155 20.72 -3.84 -7.59
C CYS A 155 21.77 -3.70 -8.72
N VAL A 156 21.94 -4.70 -9.59
CA VAL A 156 23.06 -4.76 -10.56
C VAL A 156 22.61 -4.64 -12.02
N ASN A 157 21.72 -5.51 -12.52
CA ASN A 157 21.27 -5.49 -13.92
C ASN A 157 20.03 -6.38 -14.07
N PRO A 158 18.90 -5.96 -14.66
CA PRO A 158 18.56 -4.70 -15.35
C PRO A 158 18.38 -3.43 -14.50
N LYS A 159 18.43 -3.52 -13.16
CA LYS A 159 18.11 -2.43 -12.22
C LYS A 159 16.70 -1.86 -12.39
N MET A 160 16.17 -1.25 -11.34
CA MET A 160 14.99 -0.40 -11.49
C MET A 160 15.41 0.89 -12.19
N LYS A 161 14.88 1.13 -13.40
CA LYS A 161 15.04 2.40 -14.10
C LYS A 161 14.02 3.40 -13.57
N LEU A 162 14.43 4.64 -13.40
CA LEU A 162 13.47 5.72 -13.18
C LEU A 162 12.61 5.86 -14.44
N PRO A 163 11.31 6.19 -14.31
CA PRO A 163 10.47 6.45 -15.46
C PRO A 163 11.14 7.53 -16.32
N SER A 164 11.44 7.20 -17.58
CA SER A 164 12.09 8.11 -18.51
C SER A 164 11.15 9.25 -18.87
N LEU A 165 11.64 10.48 -18.75
CA LEU A 165 10.94 11.74 -19.03
C LEU A 165 10.39 11.89 -20.46
N GLU A 166 10.65 10.93 -21.36
CA GLU A 166 10.10 10.90 -22.72
C GLU A 166 8.56 10.77 -22.73
N LEU A 167 7.99 10.20 -21.68
CA LEU A 167 6.57 10.26 -21.40
C LEU A 167 6.39 11.29 -20.28
N SER A 168 6.26 12.56 -20.65
CA SER A 168 6.10 13.70 -19.73
C SER A 168 4.86 13.61 -18.83
N GLU A 169 4.06 12.57 -19.01
CA GLU A 169 2.75 12.39 -18.38
C GLU A 169 2.77 11.11 -17.55
N PHE A 170 2.31 11.23 -16.30
CA PHE A 170 2.16 10.09 -15.42
C PHE A 170 1.11 9.14 -16.00
N GLN A 171 1.45 7.86 -16.13
CA GLN A 171 0.49 6.82 -16.50
C GLN A 171 -0.62 6.74 -15.45
N VAL A 172 -1.82 7.19 -15.80
CA VAL A 172 -3.01 7.11 -14.94
C VAL A 172 -3.85 5.87 -15.28
N PHE A 173 -3.91 5.52 -16.56
CA PHE A 173 -4.74 4.43 -17.06
C PHE A 173 -3.91 3.19 -17.40
N ARG A 174 -4.58 2.05 -17.57
CA ARG A 174 -3.94 0.85 -18.09
C ARG A 174 -3.38 1.12 -19.49
N SER A 175 -2.23 0.55 -19.83
CA SER A 175 -1.58 0.69 -21.15
C SER A 175 -2.45 0.33 -22.36
N SER A 176 -3.48 -0.51 -22.17
CA SER A 176 -4.44 -0.85 -23.22
C SER A 176 -5.46 0.27 -23.50
N HIS A 177 -5.60 1.24 -22.60
CA HIS A 177 -6.57 2.32 -22.72
C HIS A 177 -6.16 3.26 -23.87
N PRO A 178 -7.10 3.70 -24.73
CA PRO A 178 -6.77 4.54 -25.87
C PRO A 178 -6.00 5.82 -25.53
N PHE A 179 -6.28 6.47 -24.39
CA PHE A 179 -5.51 7.64 -23.93
C PHE A 179 -4.04 7.30 -23.67
N GLU A 180 -3.78 6.28 -22.85
CA GLU A 180 -2.41 5.86 -22.54
C GLU A 180 -1.67 5.35 -23.78
N ARG A 181 -2.38 4.64 -24.66
CA ARG A 181 -1.84 4.13 -25.91
C ARG A 181 -1.49 5.27 -26.87
N TYR A 182 -2.28 6.35 -26.87
CA TYR A 182 -1.97 7.56 -27.63
C TYR A 182 -0.63 8.14 -27.18
N ASP A 183 -0.45 8.36 -25.87
CA ASP A 183 0.78 8.95 -25.33
C ASP A 183 2.01 8.05 -25.54
N ALA A 184 1.85 6.74 -25.35
CA ALA A 184 2.96 5.79 -25.45
C ALA A 184 3.36 5.41 -26.89
N GLU A 185 2.39 5.20 -27.78
CA GLU A 185 2.65 4.67 -29.13
C GLU A 185 2.54 5.75 -30.22
N TYR A 186 1.48 6.55 -30.18
CA TYR A 186 1.07 7.38 -31.31
C TYR A 186 1.62 8.81 -31.27
N LYS A 187 1.80 9.38 -30.08
CA LYS A 187 2.23 10.78 -29.88
C LYS A 187 3.48 11.15 -30.67
N LYS A 188 4.50 10.29 -30.63
CA LYS A 188 5.76 10.45 -31.36
C LYS A 188 5.66 10.36 -32.89
N LEU A 189 4.57 9.79 -33.42
CA LEU A 189 4.36 9.66 -34.87
C LEU A 189 3.86 10.97 -35.50
N PHE A 190 3.29 11.87 -34.69
CA PHE A 190 2.70 13.11 -35.16
C PHE A 190 3.70 14.27 -35.10
N ILE A 191 3.94 14.91 -36.24
CA ILE A 191 4.91 16.01 -36.37
C ILE A 191 4.51 17.22 -35.50
N PHE A 192 3.22 17.50 -35.35
CA PHE A 192 2.75 18.62 -34.52
C PHE A 192 3.06 18.44 -33.03
N GLU A 193 3.10 17.19 -32.53
CA GLU A 193 3.48 16.89 -31.14
C GLU A 193 4.98 17.05 -30.92
N ARG A 194 5.80 16.68 -31.92
CA ARG A 194 7.26 16.80 -31.85
C ARG A 194 7.73 18.25 -31.72
N VAL A 195 7.03 19.18 -32.38
CA VAL A 195 7.29 20.63 -32.29
C VAL A 195 6.91 21.18 -30.92
N HIS A 196 5.81 20.71 -30.31
CA HIS A 196 5.39 21.12 -28.97
C HIS A 196 6.27 20.54 -27.85
N HIS A 197 6.80 19.33 -28.03
CA HIS A 197 7.63 18.65 -27.03
C HIS A 197 9.14 18.86 -27.17
N GLY A 198 9.57 19.78 -28.04
CA GLY A 198 10.88 20.39 -27.90
C GLY A 198 12.06 19.55 -28.38
N GLU A 199 11.93 18.80 -29.49
CA GLU A 199 13.11 18.29 -30.20
C GLU A 199 14.09 19.42 -30.60
N GLU A 200 13.62 20.67 -30.64
CA GLU A 200 14.41 21.88 -30.89
C GLU A 200 14.37 22.93 -29.75
N LEU A 201 13.73 22.64 -28.60
CA LEU A 201 13.71 23.60 -27.49
C LEU A 201 14.97 23.45 -26.63
N HIS A 202 15.84 24.45 -26.68
CA HIS A 202 16.91 24.59 -25.69
C HIS A 202 16.32 24.83 -24.29
N MET A 203 16.91 24.24 -23.25
CA MET A 203 16.50 24.47 -21.87
C MET A 203 16.74 25.94 -21.49
N PRO A 204 15.69 26.74 -21.20
CA PRO A 204 15.85 28.14 -20.87
C PRO A 204 16.41 28.29 -19.45
N ILE A 205 17.70 28.62 -19.33
CA ILE A 205 18.32 28.93 -18.03
C ILE A 205 18.00 30.38 -17.67
N THR A 206 17.18 30.58 -16.64
CA THR A 206 16.83 31.92 -16.13
C THR A 206 17.43 32.12 -14.75
N ILE A 207 18.24 33.17 -14.59
CA ILE A 207 18.87 33.51 -13.32
C ILE A 207 18.20 34.79 -12.80
N VAL A 208 17.72 34.74 -11.56
CA VAL A 208 16.97 35.83 -10.93
C VAL A 208 17.65 36.19 -9.61
N TRP A 209 17.73 37.49 -9.31
CA TRP A 209 18.27 38.04 -8.07
C TRP A 209 17.24 38.95 -7.38
N GLY A 210 17.46 39.24 -6.09
CA GLY A 210 16.63 40.18 -5.32
C GLY A 210 15.44 39.55 -4.57
N ILE A 211 15.28 38.23 -4.62
CA ILE A 211 14.26 37.48 -3.90
C ILE A 211 14.97 36.38 -3.11
N SER A 212 14.60 36.18 -1.84
CA SER A 212 15.11 35.07 -1.03
C SER A 212 14.44 33.75 -1.44
N PRO A 213 15.19 32.67 -1.71
CA PRO A 213 14.65 31.38 -2.14
C PRO A 213 14.13 30.56 -0.94
N GLU A 214 13.21 31.13 -0.17
CA GLU A 214 12.58 30.49 0.98
C GLU A 214 11.13 30.14 0.63
N ASP A 215 10.74 28.88 0.81
CA ASP A 215 9.34 28.46 0.76
C ASP A 215 8.73 28.60 2.16
N ASN A 216 7.84 29.58 2.32
CA ASN A 216 7.06 29.84 3.54
C ASN A 216 5.60 29.36 3.41
N GLY A 217 5.31 28.51 2.42
CA GLY A 217 4.05 27.81 2.26
C GLY A 217 3.85 26.69 3.27
N ASP A 218 2.65 26.11 3.28
CA ASP A 218 2.36 24.91 4.07
C ASP A 218 2.81 23.66 3.29
N PRO A 219 3.76 22.86 3.80
CA PRO A 219 4.24 21.67 3.10
C PRO A 219 3.17 20.60 2.85
N LEU A 220 2.09 20.59 3.63
CA LEU A 220 0.98 19.64 3.50
C LEU A 220 -0.12 20.11 2.54
N ASN A 221 -0.14 21.40 2.19
CA ASN A 221 -1.16 21.96 1.32
C ASN A 221 -0.53 22.45 0.00
N PRO A 222 -0.71 21.73 -1.12
CA PRO A 222 -0.09 22.08 -2.39
C PRO A 222 -0.60 23.42 -2.97
N LYS A 223 -1.74 23.92 -2.48
CA LYS A 223 -2.32 25.21 -2.88
C LYS A 223 -1.70 26.39 -2.11
N SER A 224 -1.03 26.13 -0.98
CA SER A 224 -0.35 27.14 -0.18
C SER A 224 1.10 27.29 -0.66
N LYS A 225 1.33 28.19 -1.61
CA LYS A 225 2.66 28.44 -2.21
C LYS A 225 3.52 29.46 -1.45
N GLY A 226 2.98 30.03 -0.37
CA GLY A 226 3.67 31.07 0.39
C GLY A 226 3.61 32.46 -0.27
N LYS A 227 4.53 33.34 0.14
CA LYS A 227 4.67 34.73 -0.32
C LYS A 227 6.13 35.03 -0.59
N LEU A 228 6.38 35.75 -1.69
CA LEU A 228 7.72 36.22 -2.03
C LEU A 228 8.27 37.15 -0.94
N LYS A 229 9.55 36.97 -0.61
CA LYS A 229 10.28 37.81 0.33
C LYS A 229 11.46 38.43 -0.42
N LEU A 230 11.47 39.75 -0.48
CA LEU A 230 12.52 40.51 -1.16
C LEU A 230 13.78 40.52 -0.29
N ASP A 231 14.93 40.43 -0.93
CA ASP A 231 16.22 40.58 -0.26
C ASP A 231 16.57 42.07 -0.15
N SER A 232 16.54 42.59 1.08
CA SER A 232 16.86 44.00 1.35
C SER A 232 18.35 44.33 1.17
N SER A 233 19.23 43.32 1.18
CA SER A 233 20.67 43.52 0.97
C SER A 233 21.03 43.68 -0.52
N PHE A 234 20.12 43.29 -1.40
CA PHE A 234 20.34 43.33 -2.84
C PHE A 234 20.28 44.77 -3.39
N ASN A 235 21.41 45.25 -3.92
CA ASN A 235 21.51 46.58 -4.53
C ASN A 235 22.17 46.52 -5.92
N ILE A 236 21.39 46.78 -6.97
CA ILE A 236 21.85 46.80 -8.36
C ILE A 236 22.49 48.13 -8.79
N ALA A 237 22.21 49.22 -8.08
CA ALA A 237 22.65 50.57 -8.45
C ALA A 237 24.14 50.82 -8.14
N SER A 238 24.78 49.96 -7.33
CA SER A 238 26.19 50.15 -6.99
C SER A 238 27.10 49.97 -8.22
N PRO A 239 28.14 50.80 -8.41
CA PRO A 239 29.06 50.66 -9.55
C PRO A 239 29.75 49.28 -9.59
N ALA A 240 30.05 48.71 -8.42
CA ALA A 240 30.64 47.39 -8.31
C ALA A 240 29.67 46.30 -8.81
N SER A 241 28.38 46.40 -8.49
CA SER A 241 27.34 45.46 -8.96
C SER A 241 27.22 45.51 -10.49
N GLN A 242 27.23 46.71 -11.10
CA GLN A 242 27.14 46.87 -12.55
C GLN A 242 28.35 46.26 -13.25
N GLN A 243 29.56 46.50 -12.75
CA GLN A 243 30.78 45.90 -13.29
C GLN A 243 30.75 44.37 -13.17
N TRP A 244 30.25 43.85 -12.04
CA TRP A 244 30.12 42.41 -11.83
C TRP A 244 29.14 41.76 -12.82
N ILE A 245 27.96 42.36 -13.04
CA ILE A 245 26.96 41.85 -14.00
C ILE A 245 27.53 41.83 -15.43
N LEU A 246 28.23 42.89 -15.84
CA LEU A 246 28.85 42.95 -17.16
C LEU A 246 29.90 41.83 -17.33
N ASN A 247 30.76 41.66 -16.33
CA ASN A 247 31.75 40.58 -16.31
C ASN A 247 31.10 39.19 -16.30
N PHE A 248 30.00 39.02 -15.56
CA PHE A 248 29.23 37.78 -15.53
C PHE A 248 28.70 37.41 -16.91
N CYS A 249 28.10 38.37 -17.64
CA CYS A 249 27.62 38.15 -19.00
C CYS A 249 28.74 37.78 -19.98
N GLN A 250 29.90 38.42 -19.89
CA GLN A 250 31.07 38.08 -20.72
C GLN A 250 31.59 36.67 -20.41
N LYS A 251 31.69 36.32 -19.12
CA LYS A 251 32.10 34.98 -18.69
C LYS A 251 31.13 33.91 -19.16
N LEU A 252 29.82 34.18 -19.10
CA LEU A 252 28.78 33.26 -19.54
C LEU A 252 28.86 33.01 -21.06
N LYS A 253 29.02 34.07 -21.86
CA LYS A 253 29.22 33.95 -23.32
C LYS A 253 30.46 33.16 -23.72
N ASN A 254 31.48 33.14 -22.86
CA ASN A 254 32.71 32.38 -23.09
C ASN A 254 32.62 30.91 -22.62
N GLN A 255 31.50 30.48 -22.03
CA GLN A 255 31.29 29.08 -21.67
C GLN A 255 30.84 28.26 -22.88
N THR A 256 31.21 26.98 -22.90
CA THR A 256 30.91 26.07 -24.01
C THR A 256 29.45 25.61 -24.06
N PHE A 257 28.68 25.82 -22.99
CA PHE A 257 27.27 25.43 -22.88
C PHE A 257 26.30 26.60 -23.11
N TYR A 258 26.81 27.80 -23.40
CA TYR A 258 26.01 28.97 -23.77
C TYR A 258 25.62 28.88 -25.25
#